data_AF-A0A8D6VRR9-F1
#
_entry.id   AF-A0A8D6VRR9-F1
#
_cell.length_a   1.000
_cell.length_b   1.000
_cell.length_c   1.000
_cell.angle_alpha   90.00
_cell.angle_beta   90.00
_cell.angle_gamma   90.00
#
_symmetry.space_group_name_H-M   'P 1'
#
loop_
_entity.id
_entity.type
_entity.pdbx_description
1 polymer ?
#
loop_
_entity_poly.entity_id
_entity_poly.type
_entity_poly.pdbx_seq_one_letter_code
_entity_poly.pdbx_strand_id
1 'polypeptide(L)'
;MVDPSDRIPNHLTSVTPQGWHVMARDEEGWCVAIDAARMCCSIYETRPAICRRFVMSGPYCRDVRATYDDQRRRGIPLTLYNA
;
A
#
# COMPACT_ATOMS: atom_id res chain seq x y z
N MET A 1 -3.55 11.56 1.32
CA MET A 1 -4.51 12.32 2.13
C MET A 1 -5.87 11.71 1.90
N VAL A 2 -6.67 11.57 2.95
CA VAL A 2 -8.08 11.15 2.84
C VAL A 2 -8.90 12.39 2.52
N ASP A 3 -9.70 12.34 1.46
CA ASP A 3 -10.60 13.44 1.14
C ASP A 3 -11.79 13.44 2.10
N PRO A 4 -12.31 14.59 2.57
CA PRO A 4 -13.49 14.62 3.45
C PRO A 4 -14.74 13.93 2.87
N SER A 5 -14.84 13.79 1.54
CA SER A 5 -15.92 13.05 0.89
C SER A 5 -15.75 11.53 0.93
N ASP A 6 -14.52 11.05 1.16
CA ASP A 6 -14.24 9.64 1.43
C ASP A 6 -14.72 9.35 2.86
N ARG A 7 -15.92 8.78 3.00
CA ARG A 7 -16.57 8.47 4.29
C ARG A 7 -15.87 7.31 5.02
N ILE A 8 -14.63 7.53 5.47
CA ILE A 8 -13.80 6.54 6.14
C ILE A 8 -14.06 6.59 7.66
N PRO A 9 -14.29 5.44 8.34
CA PRO A 9 -14.40 5.40 9.79
C PRO A 9 -13.18 5.99 10.51
N ASN A 10 -13.42 6.77 11.56
CA ASN A 10 -12.35 7.49 12.28
C ASN A 10 -11.21 6.57 12.77
N HIS A 11 -11.53 5.36 13.21
CA HIS A 11 -10.53 4.39 13.70
C HIS A 11 -9.58 3.87 12.61
N LEU A 12 -9.88 4.10 11.33
CA LEU A 12 -9.01 3.76 10.19
C LEU A 12 -8.18 4.95 9.71
N THR A 13 -8.31 6.10 10.37
CA THR A 13 -7.64 7.35 10.00
C THR A 13 -6.79 7.88 11.14
N SER A 14 -5.82 8.72 10.79
CA SER A 14 -5.00 9.47 11.73
C SER A 14 -4.74 10.87 11.18
N VAL A 15 -4.25 11.76 12.04
CA VAL A 15 -3.86 13.13 11.70
C VAL A 15 -2.36 13.25 11.85
N THR A 16 -1.66 13.68 10.79
CA THR A 16 -0.22 13.89 10.88
C THR A 16 0.11 15.11 11.75
N PRO A 17 1.36 15.29 12.21
CA PRO A 17 1.73 16.48 13.00
C PRO A 17 1.48 17.82 12.29
N GLN A 18 1.35 17.81 10.96
CA GLN A 18 1.04 18.98 10.13
C GLN A 18 -0.47 19.18 9.91
N GLY A 19 -1.33 18.37 10.55
CA GLY A 19 -2.79 18.50 10.46
C GLY A 19 -3.44 17.73 9.29
N TRP A 20 -2.70 16.89 8.58
CA TRP A 20 -3.26 16.17 7.42
C TRP A 20 -4.02 14.92 7.85
N HIS A 21 -5.27 14.77 7.37
CA HIS A 21 -6.02 13.53 7.50
C HIS A 21 -5.48 12.46 6.54
N VAL A 22 -5.04 11.34 7.10
CA VAL A 22 -4.44 10.22 6.37
C VAL A 22 -5.03 8.90 6.85
N MET A 23 -4.89 7.85 6.03
CA MET A 23 -5.14 6.49 6.51
C MET A 23 -4.16 6.16 7.63
N ALA A 24 -4.64 5.58 8.73
CA ALA A 24 -3.80 5.12 9.81
C ALA A 24 -2.90 3.96 9.36
N ARG A 25 -1.74 3.83 10.01
CA ARG A 25 -0.78 2.76 9.77
C ARG A 25 -0.57 1.94 11.02
N ASP A 26 -0.35 0.64 10.86
CA ASP A 26 0.06 -0.26 11.94
C ASP A 26 1.56 -0.13 12.26
N GLU A 27 2.04 -0.98 13.16
CA GLU A 27 3.43 -1.00 13.62
C GLU A 27 4.42 -1.39 12.51
N GLU A 28 3.97 -2.10 11.48
CA GLU A 28 4.77 -2.46 10.30
C GLU A 28 4.73 -1.36 9.23
N GLY A 29 3.94 -0.31 9.45
CA GLY A 29 3.78 0.80 8.54
C GLY A 29 2.77 0.55 7.41
N TRP A 30 2.02 -0.55 7.47
CA TRP A 30 0.96 -0.86 6.52
C TRP A 30 -0.31 -0.09 6.87
N CYS A 31 -1.13 0.20 5.87
CA CYS A 31 -2.44 0.79 6.11
C CYS A 31 -3.31 -0.19 6.91
N VAL A 32 -3.88 0.24 8.04
CA VAL A 32 -4.70 -0.62 8.93
C VAL A 32 -5.95 -1.22 8.26
N ALA A 33 -6.34 -0.71 7.09
CA ALA A 33 -7.41 -1.26 6.30
C ALA A 33 -7.00 -2.52 5.51
N ILE A 34 -5.71 -2.86 5.41
CA ILE A 34 -5.26 -4.04 4.66
C ILE A 34 -5.58 -5.31 5.44
N ASP A 35 -6.18 -6.26 4.75
CA ASP A 35 -6.31 -7.63 5.22
C ASP A 35 -5.27 -8.47 4.47
N ALA A 36 -4.18 -8.81 5.17
CA ALA A 36 -3.09 -9.58 4.61
C ALA A 36 -3.50 -11.02 4.24
N ALA A 37 -4.49 -11.60 4.92
CA ALA A 37 -4.96 -12.95 4.62
C ALA A 37 -5.78 -12.98 3.31
N ARG A 38 -6.59 -11.94 3.08
CA ARG A 38 -7.42 -11.81 1.87
C ARG A 38 -6.73 -11.06 0.73
N MET A 39 -5.58 -10.44 1.01
CA MET A 39 -4.83 -9.60 0.07
C MET A 39 -5.68 -8.45 -0.51
N CYS A 40 -6.61 -7.90 0.28
CA CYS A 40 -7.47 -6.80 -0.10
C CYS A 40 -7.78 -5.90 1.11
N CYS A 41 -8.34 -4.71 0.89
CA CYS A 41 -8.75 -3.86 2.01
C CYS A 41 -10.07 -4.38 2.62
N SER A 42 -10.20 -4.39 3.94
CA SER A 42 -11.44 -4.73 4.66
C SER A 42 -12.61 -3.78 4.32
N ILE A 43 -12.29 -2.57 3.85
CA ILE A 43 -13.24 -1.55 3.36
C ILE A 43 -13.28 -1.45 1.83
N TYR A 44 -13.06 -2.55 1.10
CA TYR A 44 -12.83 -2.56 -0.35
C TYR A 44 -13.81 -1.70 -1.17
N GLU A 45 -15.11 -1.81 -0.88
CA GLU A 45 -16.18 -1.08 -1.57
C GLU A 45 -16.16 0.43 -1.29
N THR A 46 -15.82 0.80 -0.05
CA THR A 46 -15.85 2.19 0.44
C THR A 46 -14.46 2.83 0.53
N ARG A 47 -13.45 2.23 -0.12
CA ARG A 47 -12.07 2.76 -0.14
C ARG A 47 -12.01 4.24 -0.50
N PRO A 48 -10.98 4.99 -0.08
CA PRO A 48 -10.78 6.35 -0.56
C PRO A 48 -10.68 6.44 -2.09
N ALA A 49 -11.12 7.54 -2.69
CA ALA A 49 -11.04 7.77 -4.14
C ALA A 49 -9.60 7.66 -4.67
N ILE A 50 -8.62 8.09 -3.89
CA ILE A 50 -7.21 7.95 -4.22
C ILE A 50 -6.78 6.49 -4.39
N CYS A 51 -7.36 5.56 -3.62
CA CYS A 51 -7.10 4.12 -3.75
C CYS A 51 -7.78 3.52 -4.99
N ARG A 52 -8.88 4.11 -5.46
CA ARG A 52 -9.61 3.69 -6.68
C ARG A 52 -9.06 4.31 -7.97
N ARG A 53 -8.21 5.33 -7.86
CA ARG A 53 -7.67 6.07 -9.03
C ARG A 53 -6.85 5.18 -9.97
N PHE A 54 -6.27 4.09 -9.45
CA PHE A 54 -5.46 3.17 -10.23
C PHE A 54 -6.29 1.94 -10.62
N VAL A 55 -6.33 1.66 -11.92
CA VAL A 55 -6.94 0.43 -12.44
C VAL A 55 -6.10 -0.76 -12.04
N MET A 56 -6.71 -1.71 -11.33
CA MET A 56 -6.07 -2.99 -10.97
C MET A 56 -5.66 -3.74 -12.24
N SER A 57 -4.44 -4.30 -12.24
CA SER A 57 -3.83 -4.90 -13.43
C SER A 57 -3.69 -3.96 -14.65
N GLY A 58 -3.76 -2.63 -14.44
CA GLY A 58 -3.46 -1.64 -15.46
C GLY A 58 -1.97 -1.58 -15.83
N PRO A 59 -1.58 -0.70 -16.79
CA PRO A 59 -0.22 -0.61 -17.29
C PRO A 59 0.84 -0.42 -16.19
N TYR A 60 0.61 0.50 -15.24
CA TYR A 60 1.52 0.73 -14.11
C TYR A 60 1.69 -0.51 -13.21
N CYS A 61 0.61 -1.26 -12.99
CA CYS A 61 0.66 -2.49 -12.19
C CYS A 61 1.54 -3.55 -12.88
N ARG A 62 1.40 -3.68 -14.20
CA ARG A 62 2.19 -4.62 -15.01
C ARG A 62 3.67 -4.23 -15.07
N ASP A 63 3.95 -2.94 -15.22
CA ASP A 63 5.31 -2.40 -15.27
C ASP A 63 6.07 -2.63 -13.96
N VAL A 64 5.43 -2.32 -12.82
CA VAL A 64 6.00 -2.60 -11.48
C VAL A 64 6.27 -4.10 -11.29
N ARG A 65 5.35 -4.97 -11.72
CA ARG A 65 5.54 -6.43 -11.66
C ARG A 65 6.68 -6.91 -12.55
N ALA A 66 6.77 -6.41 -13.78
CA ALA A 66 7.86 -6.75 -14.69
C ALA A 66 9.23 -6.33 -14.13
N THR A 67 9.30 -5.13 -13.54
CA THR A 67 10.48 -4.62 -12.85
C THR A 67 10.85 -5.51 -11.65
N TYR A 68 9.88 -5.86 -10.82
CA TYR A 68 10.09 -6.76 -9.68
C TYR A 68 10.60 -8.14 -10.11
N ASP A 69 10.03 -8.72 -11.17
CA ASP A 69 10.43 -10.02 -11.72
C ASP A 69 11.85 -9.98 -12.31
N ASP A 70 12.20 -8.89 -13.01
CA ASP A 70 13.57 -8.64 -13.48
C ASP A 70 14.56 -8.52 -12.31
N GLN A 71 14.25 -7.72 -11.28
CA GLN A 71 15.08 -7.58 -10.07
C GLN A 71 15.27 -8.92 -9.36
N ARG A 72 14.19 -9.71 -9.19
CA ARG A 72 14.28 -11.05 -8.59
C ARG A 72 15.16 -11.99 -9.41
N ARG A 73 15.05 -11.95 -10.74
CA ARG A 73 15.87 -12.80 -11.65
C ARG A 73 17.34 -12.43 -11.62
N ARG A 74 17.67 -11.14 -11.49
CA ARG A 74 19.06 -10.67 -11.37
C ARG A 74 19.73 -11.17 -10.08
N GLY A 75 18.92 -11.47 -9.05
CA GLY A 75 19.41 -11.96 -7.76
C GLY A 75 20.17 -10.88 -6.98
N ILE A 76 20.42 -11.17 -5.70
CA ILE A 76 21.41 -10.43 -4.91
C ILE A 76 22.67 -11.31 -4.91
N PRO A 77 23.83 -10.82 -5.39
CA PRO A 77 25.06 -11.60 -5.23
C PRO A 77 25.34 -11.77 -3.74
N LEU A 78 25.23 -13.01 -3.25
CA LEU A 78 25.61 -13.37 -1.89
C LEU A 78 27.14 -13.46 -1.84
N THR A 79 27.79 -12.37 -1.45
CA THR A 79 29.23 -12.39 -1.13
C THR A 79 29.40 -12.93 0.27
N LEU A 80 29.78 -14.21 0.38
CA LEU A 80 30.24 -14.81 1.64
C LEU A 80 31.65 -14.30 1.92
N TYR A 81 31.80 -13.46 2.94
CA TYR A 81 33.09 -13.15 3.52
C TYR A 81 33.47 -14.29 4.48
N ASN A 82 34.37 -15.15 4.04
CA ASN A 82 34.97 -16.15 4.91
C ASN A 82 36.20 -15.52 5.60
N ALA A 83 36.23 -15.57 6.93
CA ALA A 83 37.35 -15.11 7.74
C ALA A 83 38.56 -16.07 7.65
#